data_AF-A0A7Z9SED0-F1
#
_entry.id   AF-A0A7Z9SED0-F1
#
_cell.length_a   1.000
_cell.length_b   1.000
_cell.length_c   1.000
_cell.angle_alpha   90.00
_cell.angle_beta   90.00
_cell.angle_gamma   90.00
#
_symmetry.space_group_name_H-M   'P 1'
#
loop_
_entity.id
_entity.type
_entity.pdbx_description
1 polymer ?
#
loop_
_entity_poly.entity_id
_entity_poly.type
_entity_poly.pdbx_seq_one_letter_code
_entity_poly.pdbx_strand_id
1 'polypeptide(L)'
;MVDTRVSQLVKKHKDDRDLSKEDLEGLDWTGIELKGWNLEGTILSTDNNPATMDGAEFIGVNLDNCVIQNASGSDCEFKRCSMEKINIKNCNFENTIFVSSDMNNSILEGSDFKGSDFSKVKLSESRLTANIFENCLLNEANLEKCKIEDCNFLRANLSRIRGLNTQWVSCNLKRCSMRGAILVESRIDNCDFEQANMQNSNMTKMKMDD
;
A
#
# COMPACT_ATOMS: atom_id res chain seq x y z
N MET A 1 22.02 10.18 4.07
CA MET A 1 22.35 11.32 3.19
C MET A 1 22.07 10.81 1.81
N VAL A 2 21.11 11.41 1.08
CA VAL A 2 20.66 10.97 -0.26
C VAL A 2 21.86 10.60 -1.15
N ASP A 3 21.70 9.55 -1.95
CA ASP A 3 22.66 9.13 -2.96
C ASP A 3 23.09 10.31 -3.85
N THR A 4 24.38 10.42 -4.13
CA THR A 4 24.90 11.43 -5.07
C THR A 4 24.32 11.23 -6.48
N ARG A 5 24.05 9.99 -6.88
CA ARG A 5 23.40 9.64 -8.16
C ARG A 5 21.95 10.13 -8.21
N VAL A 6 21.15 9.94 -7.15
CA VAL A 6 19.79 10.48 -7.08
C VAL A 6 19.81 12.00 -7.25
N SER A 7 20.71 12.67 -6.53
CA SER A 7 20.87 14.13 -6.64
C SER A 7 21.23 14.60 -8.05
N GLN A 8 22.08 13.84 -8.77
CA GLN A 8 22.44 14.13 -10.16
C GLN A 8 21.29 13.92 -11.13
N LEU A 9 20.54 12.82 -10.98
CA LEU A 9 19.36 12.51 -11.79
C LEU A 9 18.29 13.60 -11.63
N VAL A 10 17.97 13.97 -10.38
CA VAL A 10 17.00 15.03 -10.09
C VAL A 10 17.46 16.37 -10.67
N LYS A 11 18.76 16.69 -10.62
CA LYS A 11 19.28 17.92 -11.24
C LYS A 11 19.19 17.89 -12.77
N LYS A 12 19.46 16.73 -13.40
CA LYS A 12 19.39 16.52 -14.85
C LYS A 12 17.96 16.67 -15.36
N HIS A 13 16.98 16.13 -14.62
CA HIS A 13 15.56 16.06 -14.99
C HIS A 13 14.70 17.10 -14.27
N LYS A 14 15.29 18.20 -13.78
CA LYS A 14 14.53 19.23 -13.04
C LYS A 14 13.43 19.90 -13.87
N ASP A 15 13.62 19.96 -15.20
CA ASP A 15 12.76 20.71 -16.12
C ASP A 15 11.63 19.83 -16.68
N ASP A 16 11.87 18.54 -16.92
CA ASP A 16 10.87 17.57 -17.39
C ASP A 16 10.22 16.75 -16.26
N ARG A 17 10.89 16.65 -15.10
CA ARG A 17 10.50 15.85 -13.92
C ARG A 17 10.24 14.39 -14.24
N ASP A 18 11.00 13.85 -15.18
CA ASP A 18 10.77 12.50 -15.70
C ASP A 18 12.01 11.62 -15.48
N LEU A 19 11.86 10.62 -14.62
CA LEU A 19 12.86 9.57 -14.36
C LEU A 19 12.42 8.22 -14.92
N SER A 20 11.31 8.14 -15.67
CA SER A 20 10.74 6.88 -16.17
C SER A 20 11.68 6.07 -17.08
N LYS A 21 12.74 6.71 -17.61
CA LYS A 21 13.74 6.09 -18.50
C LYS A 21 15.11 5.90 -17.85
N GLU A 22 15.25 6.28 -16.58
CA GLU A 22 16.51 6.18 -15.86
C GLU A 22 16.59 4.84 -15.13
N ASP A 23 17.81 4.35 -14.94
CA ASP A 23 18.05 3.23 -14.05
C ASP A 23 18.06 3.74 -12.60
N LEU A 24 17.08 3.27 -11.84
CA LEU A 24 16.76 3.72 -10.47
C LEU A 24 17.01 2.62 -9.43
N GLU A 25 17.49 1.45 -9.84
CA GLU A 25 17.53 0.26 -9.01
C GLU A 25 18.56 0.39 -7.86
N GLY A 26 18.09 0.16 -6.63
CA GLY A 26 18.93 0.09 -5.44
C GLY A 26 19.51 1.43 -4.98
N LEU A 27 18.97 2.55 -5.47
CA LEU A 27 19.44 3.87 -5.07
C LEU A 27 18.98 4.26 -3.66
N ASP A 28 19.74 5.13 -3.01
CA ASP A 28 19.35 5.77 -1.74
C ASP A 28 18.57 7.08 -1.99
N TRP A 29 17.26 6.99 -1.78
CA TRP A 29 16.26 8.05 -1.89
C TRP A 29 15.92 8.70 -0.54
N THR A 30 16.62 8.38 0.54
CA THR A 30 16.29 8.82 1.92
C THR A 30 16.05 10.33 2.01
N GLY A 31 14.83 10.74 2.34
CA GLY A 31 14.48 12.16 2.49
C GLY A 31 14.44 12.97 1.19
N ILE A 32 14.38 12.32 0.02
CA ILE A 32 14.19 13.04 -1.25
C ILE A 32 12.78 13.64 -1.33
N GLU A 33 12.65 14.78 -2.00
CA GLU A 33 11.36 15.41 -2.31
C GLU A 33 11.09 15.36 -3.81
N LEU A 34 10.07 14.61 -4.24
CA LEU A 34 9.77 14.39 -5.66
C LEU A 34 8.34 14.80 -6.02
N LYS A 35 7.89 15.99 -5.65
CA LYS A 35 6.51 16.43 -5.95
C LYS A 35 6.20 16.45 -7.46
N GLY A 36 5.24 15.61 -7.88
CA GLY A 36 4.71 15.56 -9.25
C GLY A 36 5.68 14.97 -10.29
N TRP A 37 6.63 14.15 -9.86
CA TRP A 37 7.58 13.50 -10.77
C TRP A 37 6.97 12.25 -11.43
N ASN A 38 7.52 11.88 -12.58
CA ASN A 38 7.18 10.66 -13.29
C ASN A 38 8.27 9.60 -13.12
N LEU A 39 7.92 8.48 -12.47
CA LEU A 39 8.77 7.31 -12.28
C LEU A 39 8.14 6.06 -12.91
N GLU A 40 7.11 6.22 -13.75
CA GLU A 40 6.34 5.11 -14.33
C GLU A 40 7.22 3.98 -14.89
N GLY A 41 6.87 2.75 -14.53
CA GLY A 41 7.49 1.53 -15.05
C GLY A 41 8.92 1.28 -14.58
N THR A 42 9.46 2.10 -13.68
CA THR A 42 10.83 1.93 -13.17
C THR A 42 10.92 0.80 -12.15
N ILE A 43 12.12 0.21 -12.06
CA ILE A 43 12.49 -0.70 -10.98
C ILE A 43 13.26 0.13 -9.97
N LEU A 44 12.67 0.37 -8.80
CA LEU A 44 13.34 1.08 -7.70
C LEU A 44 14.20 0.12 -6.89
N SER A 45 13.76 -1.13 -6.72
CA SER A 45 14.54 -2.14 -6.03
C SER A 45 14.10 -3.56 -6.37
N THR A 46 15.03 -4.50 -6.21
CA THR A 46 14.82 -5.94 -6.38
C THR A 46 15.34 -6.70 -5.17
N ASP A 47 15.06 -8.00 -5.10
CA ASP A 47 15.62 -8.91 -4.08
C ASP A 47 17.15 -8.82 -3.93
N ASN A 48 17.88 -8.56 -5.02
CA ASN A 48 19.34 -8.53 -5.00
C ASN A 48 19.94 -7.12 -4.88
N ASN A 49 19.10 -6.09 -4.99
CA ASN A 49 19.53 -4.70 -4.96
C ASN A 49 18.47 -3.84 -4.26
N PRO A 50 18.40 -3.92 -2.92
CA PRO A 50 17.42 -3.19 -2.13
C PRO A 50 17.69 -1.68 -2.20
N ALA A 51 16.63 -0.88 -2.24
CA ALA A 51 16.72 0.56 -2.12
C ALA A 51 16.40 1.01 -0.69
N THR A 52 16.91 2.19 -0.32
CA THR A 52 16.45 2.90 0.87
C THR A 52 15.71 4.15 0.42
N MET A 53 14.57 4.43 1.02
CA MET A 53 13.78 5.61 0.77
C MET A 53 13.23 6.24 2.05
N ASP A 54 13.72 5.84 3.22
CA ASP A 54 13.22 6.31 4.53
C ASP A 54 13.03 7.84 4.57
N GLY A 55 11.85 8.27 5.01
CA GLY A 55 11.49 9.70 5.07
C GLY A 55 11.33 10.41 3.72
N ALA A 56 11.34 9.71 2.58
CA ALA A 56 11.13 10.34 1.27
C ALA A 56 9.70 10.84 1.08
N GLU A 57 9.56 11.96 0.37
CA GLU A 57 8.30 12.62 0.05
C GLU A 57 7.94 12.49 -1.43
N PHE A 58 7.13 11.49 -1.73
CA PHE A 58 6.47 11.30 -3.02
C PHE A 58 5.04 11.88 -2.95
N ILE A 59 4.88 13.13 -3.39
CA ILE A 59 3.57 13.79 -3.43
C ILE A 59 3.10 13.95 -4.87
N GLY A 60 2.03 13.24 -5.24
CA GLY A 60 1.49 13.30 -6.61
C GLY A 60 2.40 12.68 -7.67
N VAL A 61 3.27 11.75 -7.27
CA VAL A 61 4.20 11.06 -8.16
C VAL A 61 3.47 10.00 -8.96
N ASN A 62 3.86 9.82 -10.22
CA ASN A 62 3.45 8.66 -11.00
C ASN A 62 4.43 7.50 -10.76
N LEU A 63 3.96 6.46 -10.07
CA LEU A 63 4.65 5.21 -9.76
C LEU A 63 3.89 4.02 -10.39
N ASP A 64 3.07 4.27 -11.41
CA ASP A 64 2.33 3.20 -12.09
C ASP A 64 3.32 2.17 -12.65
N ASN A 65 2.98 0.88 -12.47
CA ASN A 65 3.79 -0.27 -12.90
C ASN A 65 5.20 -0.35 -12.29
N CYS A 66 5.52 0.41 -11.23
CA CYS A 66 6.82 0.33 -10.59
C CYS A 66 7.02 -0.97 -9.81
N VAL A 67 8.28 -1.34 -9.62
CA VAL A 67 8.70 -2.48 -8.79
C VAL A 67 9.51 -1.99 -7.60
N ILE A 68 9.07 -2.34 -6.39
CA ILE A 68 9.75 -2.04 -5.13
C ILE A 68 9.81 -3.33 -4.31
N GLN A 69 10.99 -3.92 -4.20
CA GLN A 69 11.19 -5.16 -3.45
C GLN A 69 12.30 -5.01 -2.42
N ASN A 70 12.11 -5.55 -1.22
CA ASN A 70 13.08 -5.57 -0.12
C ASN A 70 13.65 -4.19 0.24
N ALA A 71 12.87 -3.13 -0.01
CA ALA A 71 13.27 -1.77 0.30
C ALA A 71 12.96 -1.42 1.76
N SER A 72 13.76 -0.50 2.30
CA SER A 72 13.39 0.26 3.50
C SER A 72 12.77 1.58 3.08
N GLY A 73 11.57 1.87 3.58
CA GLY A 73 10.84 3.10 3.35
C GLY A 73 10.02 3.51 4.56
N SER A 74 10.58 3.39 5.76
CA SER A 74 9.91 3.84 6.98
C SER A 74 9.67 5.35 6.93
N ASP A 75 8.56 5.80 7.52
CA ASP A 75 8.21 7.22 7.64
C ASP A 75 8.12 7.97 6.27
N CYS A 76 7.90 7.24 5.16
CA CYS A 76 7.74 7.84 3.84
C CYS A 76 6.36 8.48 3.64
N GLU A 77 6.26 9.32 2.62
CA GLU A 77 4.98 9.83 2.13
C GLU A 77 4.77 9.47 0.65
N PHE A 78 3.69 8.76 0.37
CA PHE A 78 3.13 8.52 -0.96
C PHE A 78 1.74 9.13 -1.03
N LYS A 79 1.63 10.46 -0.89
CA LYS A 79 0.33 11.16 -0.84
C LYS A 79 -0.16 11.49 -2.24
N ARG A 80 -1.38 11.04 -2.57
CA ARG A 80 -2.05 11.32 -3.86
C ARG A 80 -1.25 10.86 -5.08
N CYS A 81 -0.43 9.82 -4.93
CA CYS A 81 0.34 9.23 -6.02
C CYS A 81 -0.55 8.38 -6.92
N SER A 82 -0.16 8.26 -8.18
CA SER A 82 -0.59 7.16 -9.05
C SER A 82 0.36 5.99 -8.80
N MET A 83 -0.17 4.83 -8.46
CA MET A 83 0.57 3.61 -8.12
C MET A 83 -0.19 2.39 -8.69
N GLU A 84 -0.89 2.58 -9.81
CA GLU A 84 -1.67 1.51 -10.44
C GLU A 84 -0.73 0.38 -10.85
N LYS A 85 -1.09 -0.86 -10.57
CA LYS A 85 -0.27 -2.04 -10.87
C LYS A 85 1.12 -2.04 -10.22
N ILE A 86 1.34 -1.25 -9.17
CA ILE A 86 2.61 -1.30 -8.43
C ILE A 86 2.83 -2.69 -7.83
N ASN A 87 4.08 -3.15 -7.83
CA ASN A 87 4.50 -4.39 -7.18
C ASN A 87 5.38 -4.06 -5.97
N ILE A 88 4.83 -4.22 -4.77
CA ILE A 88 5.54 -4.04 -3.50
C ILE A 88 5.72 -5.41 -2.83
N LYS A 89 6.96 -5.80 -2.59
CA LYS A 89 7.27 -7.11 -1.98
C LYS A 89 8.34 -7.01 -0.90
N ASN A 90 8.09 -7.64 0.25
CA ASN A 90 9.04 -7.76 1.36
C ASN A 90 9.62 -6.41 1.83
N CYS A 91 8.86 -5.32 1.72
CA CYS A 91 9.32 -3.98 2.08
C CYS A 91 9.01 -3.66 3.55
N ASN A 92 9.82 -2.78 4.13
CA ASN A 92 9.47 -2.10 5.37
C ASN A 92 8.92 -0.71 5.04
N PHE A 93 7.62 -0.53 5.24
CA PHE A 93 6.89 0.74 5.11
C PHE A 93 6.19 1.08 6.42
N GLU A 94 6.81 0.82 7.58
CA GLU A 94 6.26 1.26 8.87
C GLU A 94 6.03 2.79 8.88
N ASN A 95 4.91 3.20 9.49
CA ASN A 95 4.49 4.60 9.64
C ASN A 95 4.42 5.41 8.33
N THR A 96 4.23 4.75 7.19
CA THR A 96 4.18 5.41 5.87
C THR A 96 2.79 5.98 5.57
N ILE A 97 2.72 7.07 4.80
CA ILE A 97 1.46 7.73 4.45
C ILE A 97 1.11 7.50 2.98
N PHE A 98 0.08 6.70 2.69
CA PHE A 98 -0.45 6.41 1.34
C PHE A 98 -1.77 7.16 1.04
N VAL A 99 -2.10 8.17 1.83
CA VAL A 99 -3.42 8.82 1.83
C VAL A 99 -3.85 9.28 0.43
N SER A 100 -5.05 8.83 0.04
CA SER A 100 -5.71 9.17 -1.23
C SER A 100 -4.90 8.80 -2.49
N SER A 101 -3.98 7.84 -2.41
CA SER A 101 -3.26 7.31 -3.57
C SER A 101 -4.07 6.25 -4.31
N ASP A 102 -3.76 6.08 -5.58
CA ASP A 102 -4.38 5.09 -6.45
C ASP A 102 -3.47 3.88 -6.61
N MET A 103 -3.77 2.79 -5.91
CA MET A 103 -3.03 1.52 -5.94
C MET A 103 -3.88 0.40 -6.54
N ASN A 104 -4.81 0.72 -7.44
CA ASN A 104 -5.66 -0.29 -8.08
C ASN A 104 -4.79 -1.31 -8.85
N ASN A 105 -5.26 -2.56 -8.93
CA ASN A 105 -4.57 -3.66 -9.60
C ASN A 105 -3.15 -3.96 -9.08
N SER A 106 -2.81 -3.54 -7.86
CA SER A 106 -1.48 -3.73 -7.30
C SER A 106 -1.25 -5.13 -6.71
N ILE A 107 0.02 -5.46 -6.51
CA ILE A 107 0.46 -6.66 -5.79
C ILE A 107 1.25 -6.18 -4.58
N LEU A 108 0.75 -6.48 -3.38
CA LEU A 108 1.41 -6.23 -2.11
C LEU A 108 1.68 -7.57 -1.43
N GLU A 109 2.95 -7.92 -1.20
CA GLU A 109 3.33 -9.23 -0.65
C GLU A 109 4.35 -9.08 0.48
N GLY A 110 4.12 -9.75 1.61
CA GLY A 110 5.13 -9.94 2.65
C GLY A 110 5.68 -8.65 3.30
N SER A 111 4.99 -7.52 3.16
CA SER A 111 5.50 -6.22 3.57
C SER A 111 4.97 -5.79 4.93
N ASP A 112 5.78 -5.05 5.70
CA ASP A 112 5.37 -4.45 6.97
C ASP A 112 4.90 -3.02 6.74
N PHE A 113 3.64 -2.77 7.07
CA PHE A 113 3.00 -1.47 6.97
C PHE A 113 2.56 -0.94 8.35
N LYS A 114 3.04 -1.51 9.46
CA LYS A 114 2.56 -1.18 10.82
C LYS A 114 2.49 0.33 11.05
N GLY A 115 1.34 0.79 11.57
CA GLY A 115 1.09 2.20 11.86
C GLY A 115 0.85 3.10 10.64
N SER A 116 0.85 2.58 9.42
CA SER A 116 0.68 3.37 8.19
C SER A 116 -0.73 3.91 8.00
N ASP A 117 -0.83 4.98 7.21
CA ASP A 117 -2.10 5.61 6.84
C ASP A 117 -2.44 5.38 5.36
N PHE A 118 -3.39 4.48 5.14
CA PHE A 118 -4.03 4.16 3.85
C PHE A 118 -5.43 4.79 3.74
N SER A 119 -5.74 5.84 4.50
CA SER A 119 -7.04 6.49 4.44
C SER A 119 -7.39 6.90 3.01
N LYS A 120 -8.56 6.48 2.54
CA LYS A 120 -9.07 6.77 1.19
C LYS A 120 -8.19 6.25 0.03
N VAL A 121 -7.28 5.31 0.28
CA VAL A 121 -6.54 4.65 -0.79
C VAL A 121 -7.50 3.87 -1.69
N LYS A 122 -7.17 3.76 -2.98
CA LYS A 122 -7.85 2.84 -3.88
C LYS A 122 -6.99 1.60 -4.10
N LEU A 123 -7.54 0.43 -3.85
CA LEU A 123 -6.89 -0.87 -3.99
C LEU A 123 -7.79 -1.84 -4.78
N SER A 124 -8.73 -1.34 -5.59
CA SER A 124 -9.66 -2.20 -6.31
C SER A 124 -8.90 -3.20 -7.18
N GLU A 125 -9.37 -4.45 -7.17
CA GLU A 125 -8.79 -5.55 -7.95
C GLU A 125 -7.33 -5.90 -7.58
N SER A 126 -6.84 -5.42 -6.43
CA SER A 126 -5.49 -5.71 -5.95
C SER A 126 -5.38 -7.05 -5.21
N ARG A 127 -4.14 -7.56 -5.12
CA ARG A 127 -3.78 -8.74 -4.31
C ARG A 127 -2.91 -8.32 -3.14
N LEU A 128 -3.34 -8.71 -1.94
CA LEU A 128 -2.61 -8.50 -0.69
C LEU A 128 -2.35 -9.86 -0.05
N THR A 129 -1.09 -10.25 0.07
CA THR A 129 -0.71 -11.55 0.63
C THR A 129 0.35 -11.38 1.72
N ALA A 130 0.12 -11.99 2.90
CA ALA A 130 1.10 -12.04 3.99
C ALA A 130 1.63 -10.66 4.47
N ASN A 131 0.82 -9.60 4.38
CA ASN A 131 1.22 -8.26 4.80
C ASN A 131 0.85 -7.99 6.27
N ILE A 132 1.60 -7.09 6.92
CA ILE A 132 1.33 -6.62 8.28
C ILE A 132 0.74 -5.21 8.22
N PHE A 133 -0.56 -5.10 8.52
CA PHE A 133 -1.31 -3.85 8.63
C PHE A 133 -1.68 -3.52 10.09
N GLU A 134 -0.87 -3.95 11.05
CA GLU A 134 -1.16 -3.73 12.46
C GLU A 134 -1.24 -2.23 12.78
N ASN A 135 -2.28 -1.82 13.51
CA ASN A 135 -2.55 -0.42 13.88
C ASN A 135 -2.67 0.55 12.68
N CYS A 136 -2.90 0.05 11.45
CA CYS A 136 -3.04 0.91 10.27
C CYS A 136 -4.38 1.66 10.23
N LEU A 137 -4.39 2.80 9.56
CA LEU A 137 -5.60 3.52 9.18
C LEU A 137 -5.98 3.15 7.74
N LEU A 138 -7.11 2.49 7.54
CA LEU A 138 -7.66 2.14 6.22
C LEU A 138 -9.08 2.71 6.04
N ASN A 139 -9.45 3.73 6.82
CA ASN A 139 -10.80 4.26 6.79
C ASN A 139 -11.14 4.84 5.40
N GLU A 140 -12.31 4.50 4.90
CA GLU A 140 -12.81 4.89 3.58
C GLU A 140 -11.96 4.36 2.40
N ALA A 141 -11.08 3.37 2.62
CA ALA A 141 -10.36 2.71 1.54
C ALA A 141 -11.31 1.93 0.62
N ASN A 142 -10.97 1.86 -0.66
CA ASN A 142 -11.66 1.05 -1.65
C ASN A 142 -10.93 -0.28 -1.86
N LEU A 143 -11.53 -1.37 -1.41
CA LEU A 143 -11.05 -2.75 -1.49
C LEU A 143 -11.94 -3.61 -2.43
N GLU A 144 -12.69 -2.99 -3.35
CA GLU A 144 -13.59 -3.72 -4.23
C GLU A 144 -12.83 -4.79 -5.03
N LYS A 145 -13.33 -6.03 -4.98
CA LYS A 145 -12.76 -7.21 -5.65
C LYS A 145 -11.31 -7.54 -5.24
N CYS A 146 -10.83 -7.05 -4.10
CA CYS A 146 -9.53 -7.46 -3.57
C CYS A 146 -9.48 -8.96 -3.27
N LYS A 147 -8.28 -9.53 -3.38
CA LYS A 147 -7.93 -10.81 -2.76
C LYS A 147 -6.94 -10.54 -1.64
N ILE A 148 -7.31 -10.93 -0.43
CA ILE A 148 -6.59 -10.61 0.81
C ILE A 148 -6.36 -11.92 1.54
N GLU A 149 -5.11 -12.35 1.60
CA GLU A 149 -4.73 -13.68 2.09
C GLU A 149 -3.62 -13.55 3.13
N ASP A 150 -3.76 -14.25 4.26
CA ASP A 150 -2.73 -14.34 5.32
C ASP A 150 -2.27 -12.97 5.88
N CYS A 151 -3.11 -11.93 5.79
CA CYS A 151 -2.74 -10.59 6.22
C CYS A 151 -3.13 -10.34 7.70
N ASN A 152 -2.31 -9.53 8.38
CA ASN A 152 -2.54 -9.14 9.77
C ASN A 152 -3.06 -7.70 9.89
N PHE A 153 -4.33 -7.54 10.21
CA PHE A 153 -5.02 -6.27 10.44
C PHE A 153 -5.32 -6.01 11.92
N LEU A 154 -4.56 -6.61 12.84
CA LEU A 154 -4.75 -6.43 14.28
C LEU A 154 -4.84 -4.94 14.62
N ARG A 155 -5.94 -4.53 15.26
CA ARG A 155 -6.24 -3.14 15.67
C ARG A 155 -6.33 -2.12 14.53
N ALA A 156 -6.38 -2.55 13.27
CA ALA A 156 -6.52 -1.65 12.15
C ALA A 156 -7.91 -0.95 12.13
N ASN A 157 -7.96 0.26 11.58
CA ASN A 157 -9.19 0.99 11.34
C ASN A 157 -9.66 0.79 9.90
N LEU A 158 -10.55 -0.16 9.68
CA LEU A 158 -11.24 -0.47 8.42
C LEU A 158 -12.64 0.17 8.37
N SER A 159 -12.86 1.30 9.07
CA SER A 159 -14.19 1.92 9.10
C SER A 159 -14.57 2.47 7.72
N ARG A 160 -15.81 2.22 7.29
CA ARG A 160 -16.36 2.68 6.00
C ARG A 160 -15.60 2.21 4.76
N ILE A 161 -14.85 1.10 4.83
CA ILE A 161 -14.27 0.52 3.63
C ILE A 161 -15.35 0.11 2.62
N ARG A 162 -15.01 0.16 1.33
CA ARG A 162 -15.81 -0.43 0.25
C ARG A 162 -15.16 -1.74 -0.19
N GLY A 163 -15.70 -2.87 0.25
CA GLY A 163 -15.21 -4.21 -0.09
C GLY A 163 -16.27 -5.04 -0.81
N LEU A 164 -16.89 -4.51 -1.86
CA LEU A 164 -17.81 -5.33 -2.68
C LEU A 164 -17.02 -6.45 -3.36
N ASN A 165 -17.53 -7.67 -3.33
CA ASN A 165 -16.91 -8.84 -3.99
C ASN A 165 -15.46 -9.13 -3.54
N THR A 166 -15.06 -8.68 -2.35
CA THR A 166 -13.72 -8.97 -1.81
C THR A 166 -13.62 -10.40 -1.29
N GLN A 167 -12.42 -10.97 -1.29
CA GLN A 167 -12.10 -12.27 -0.73
C GLN A 167 -11.06 -12.10 0.37
N TRP A 168 -11.38 -12.55 1.58
CA TRP A 168 -10.48 -12.58 2.73
C TRP A 168 -10.26 -14.04 3.12
N VAL A 169 -9.02 -14.46 3.26
CA VAL A 169 -8.66 -15.82 3.68
C VAL A 169 -7.57 -15.73 4.75
N SER A 170 -7.76 -16.44 5.86
CA SER A 170 -6.73 -16.58 6.91
C SER A 170 -6.23 -15.25 7.49
N CYS A 171 -7.07 -14.23 7.51
CA CYS A 171 -6.68 -12.90 7.99
C CYS A 171 -6.91 -12.74 9.48
N ASN A 172 -5.97 -12.07 10.16
CA ASN A 172 -6.16 -11.64 11.54
C ASN A 172 -6.83 -10.26 11.57
N LEU A 173 -8.10 -10.21 11.98
CA LEU A 173 -8.91 -8.99 12.09
C LEU A 173 -9.26 -8.68 13.55
N LYS A 174 -8.49 -9.21 14.51
CA LYS A 174 -8.72 -8.97 15.94
C LYS A 174 -8.70 -7.49 16.26
N ARG A 175 -9.65 -7.05 17.08
CA ARG A 175 -9.75 -5.67 17.61
C ARG A 175 -9.80 -4.59 16.51
N CYS A 176 -10.09 -4.94 15.27
CA CYS A 176 -10.24 -3.96 14.20
C CYS A 176 -11.56 -3.20 14.34
N SER A 177 -11.63 -2.00 13.76
CA SER A 177 -12.90 -1.30 13.54
C SER A 177 -13.32 -1.47 12.10
N MET A 178 -14.46 -2.11 11.86
CA MET A 178 -15.13 -2.21 10.54
C MET A 178 -16.47 -1.48 10.56
N ARG A 179 -16.60 -0.43 11.38
CA ARG A 179 -17.85 0.33 11.51
C ARG A 179 -18.25 0.92 10.16
N GLY A 180 -19.46 0.63 9.70
CA GLY A 180 -19.97 1.13 8.42
C GLY A 180 -19.29 0.52 7.18
N ALA A 181 -18.51 -0.56 7.33
CA ALA A 181 -17.89 -1.24 6.20
C ALA A 181 -18.96 -1.84 5.25
N ILE A 182 -18.68 -1.83 3.95
CA ILE A 182 -19.53 -2.45 2.93
C ILE A 182 -18.82 -3.72 2.45
N LEU A 183 -19.36 -4.88 2.79
CA LEU A 183 -18.83 -6.22 2.50
C LEU A 183 -19.86 -7.04 1.70
N VAL A 184 -20.50 -6.39 0.73
CA VAL A 184 -21.57 -7.00 -0.07
C VAL A 184 -20.97 -8.01 -1.04
N GLU A 185 -21.55 -9.21 -1.09
CA GLU A 185 -21.10 -10.31 -1.96
C GLU A 185 -19.65 -10.74 -1.71
N SER A 186 -19.11 -10.46 -0.51
CA SER A 186 -17.75 -10.86 -0.14
C SER A 186 -17.70 -12.29 0.42
N ARG A 187 -16.49 -12.85 0.41
CA ARG A 187 -16.14 -14.12 1.05
C ARG A 187 -15.08 -13.88 2.10
N ILE A 188 -15.25 -14.45 3.29
CA ILE A 188 -14.37 -14.26 4.44
C ILE A 188 -14.18 -15.60 5.14
N ASP A 189 -13.10 -16.29 4.82
CA ASP A 189 -12.86 -17.66 5.27
C ASP A 189 -11.65 -17.72 6.21
N ASN A 190 -11.72 -18.55 7.26
CA ASN A 190 -10.63 -18.71 8.25
C ASN A 190 -10.14 -17.39 8.90
N CYS A 191 -10.98 -16.36 8.99
CA CYS A 191 -10.57 -15.05 9.50
C CYS A 191 -10.95 -14.87 10.98
N ASP A 192 -10.04 -14.26 11.75
CA ASP A 192 -10.23 -14.05 13.18
C ASP A 192 -10.77 -12.65 13.49
N PHE A 193 -12.00 -12.57 13.98
CA PHE A 193 -12.69 -11.31 14.32
C PHE A 193 -12.80 -11.06 15.83
N GLU A 194 -11.95 -11.67 16.65
CA GLU A 194 -12.02 -11.50 18.11
C GLU A 194 -11.98 -10.00 18.48
N GLN A 195 -13.04 -9.52 19.14
CA GLN A 195 -13.20 -8.12 19.56
C GLN A 195 -13.27 -7.09 18.42
N ALA A 196 -13.54 -7.51 17.18
CA ALA A 196 -13.77 -6.59 16.06
C ALA A 196 -15.10 -5.84 16.20
N ASN A 197 -15.14 -4.56 15.81
CA ASN A 197 -16.35 -3.74 15.80
C ASN A 197 -16.95 -3.64 14.39
N MET A 198 -18.05 -4.34 14.14
CA MET A 198 -18.77 -4.32 12.85
C MET A 198 -20.07 -3.51 12.87
N GLN A 199 -20.23 -2.55 13.79
CA GLN A 199 -21.48 -1.77 13.87
C GLN A 199 -21.82 -1.07 12.55
N ASN A 200 -23.08 -1.19 12.11
CA ASN A 200 -23.59 -0.60 10.87
C ASN A 200 -22.90 -1.09 9.58
N SER A 201 -22.17 -2.20 9.60
CA SER A 201 -21.64 -2.78 8.36
C SER A 201 -22.77 -3.36 7.50
N ASN A 202 -22.61 -3.30 6.18
CA ASN A 202 -23.48 -3.95 5.22
C ASN A 202 -22.82 -5.25 4.75
N MET A 203 -23.33 -6.39 5.19
CA MET A 203 -22.81 -7.73 4.88
C MET A 203 -23.79 -8.52 3.99
N THR A 204 -24.57 -7.83 3.16
CA THR A 204 -25.57 -8.46 2.28
C THR A 204 -24.90 -9.49 1.36
N LYS A 205 -25.38 -10.74 1.39
CA LYS A 205 -24.82 -11.89 0.65
C LYS A 205 -23.34 -12.21 0.95
N MET A 206 -22.81 -11.73 2.08
CA MET A 206 -21.51 -12.16 2.55
C MET A 206 -21.53 -13.66 2.88
N LYS A 207 -20.45 -14.37 2.55
CA LYS A 207 -20.23 -15.77 2.90
C LYS A 207 -19.02 -15.89 3.84
N MET A 208 -19.09 -16.86 4.74
CA MET A 208 -18.02 -17.21 5.67
C MET A 208 -17.96 -18.73 5.81
N ASP A 209 -16.76 -19.30 5.71
CA ASP A 209 -16.44 -20.68 6.08
C ASP A 209 -15.43 -20.67 7.25
N ASP A 210 -15.60 -21.61 8.19
CA ASP A 210 -14.80 -21.76 9.41
C ASP A 210 -13.36 -22.27 9.13
#